data_AF-A0A0K1YUC2-F1
#
_entry.id   AF-A0A0K1YUC2-F1
#
_cell.length_a   1.000
_cell.length_b   1.000
_cell.length_c   1.000
_cell.angle_alpha   90.00
_cell.angle_beta   90.00
_cell.angle_gamma   90.00
#
_symmetry.space_group_name_H-M   'P 1'
#
loop_
_entity.id
_entity.type
_entity.pdbx_description
1 polymer ?
#
loop_
_entity_poly.entity_id
_entity_poly.type
_entity_poly.pdbx_seq_one_letter_code
_entity_poly.pdbx_strand_id
1 'polypeptide(L)'
;ALATLVVNSMRGIVKVSAVKAPGFGDRRKAMLQDIAILTGGSLISEELAMELEKSSLEDLGQAKRVVISKDTTTIIDGNGDKRSIKNRINQIRQEIHEATSDYDKEKLNERLAKLSGGVAVLKVGAATEVEMKEKKARVEDALHATRAAVEEGVVPGGGVALVRVAEKISRLNGQNE
;
A
#
# COMPACT_ATOMS: atom_id res chain seq x y z
N ALA A 1 21.17 10.96 -8.85
CA ALA A 1 19.93 10.45 -9.45
C ALA A 1 18.68 11.26 -9.05
N LEU A 2 18.33 11.35 -7.76
CA LEU A 2 17.06 11.98 -7.34
C LEU A 2 16.89 13.44 -7.79
N ALA A 3 17.92 14.28 -7.62
CA ALA A 3 17.87 15.68 -8.04
C ALA A 3 17.53 15.84 -9.54
N THR A 4 18.12 15.00 -10.39
CA THR A 4 17.85 14.95 -11.83
C THR A 4 16.41 14.56 -12.14
N LEU A 5 15.86 13.57 -11.41
CA LEU A 5 14.47 13.16 -11.56
C LEU A 5 13.50 14.28 -11.19
N VAL A 6 13.78 15.00 -10.10
CA VAL A 6 12.94 16.12 -9.65
C VAL A 6 12.93 17.24 -10.70
N VAL A 7 14.11 17.65 -11.17
CA VAL A 7 14.21 18.72 -12.19
C VAL A 7 13.50 18.32 -13.49
N ASN A 8 13.68 17.07 -13.94
CA ASN A 8 13.05 16.59 -15.18
C ASN A 8 11.53 16.45 -15.04
N SER A 9 11.04 16.03 -13.88
CA SER A 9 9.60 15.94 -13.60
C SER A 9 8.95 17.31 -13.51
N MET A 10 9.62 18.30 -12.88
CA MET A 10 9.11 19.68 -12.82
C MET A 10 9.07 20.35 -14.19
N ARG A 11 10.05 20.06 -15.05
CA ARG A 11 10.11 20.57 -16.43
C ARG A 11 9.16 19.85 -17.38
N GLY A 12 8.44 18.81 -16.92
CA GLY A 12 7.49 18.05 -17.73
C GLY A 12 8.15 17.17 -18.81
N ILE A 13 9.47 16.98 -18.76
CA ILE A 13 10.21 16.16 -19.74
C ILE A 13 9.81 14.69 -19.56
N VAL A 14 9.80 14.20 -18.32
CA VAL A 14 9.34 12.85 -17.97
C VAL A 14 8.55 12.91 -16.67
N LYS A 15 7.35 12.32 -16.64
CA LYS A 15 6.56 12.18 -15.42
C LYS A 15 7.06 10.95 -14.64
N VAL A 16 7.86 11.18 -13.60
CA VAL A 16 8.48 10.09 -12.81
C VAL A 16 8.16 10.28 -11.33
N SER A 17 8.00 9.18 -10.62
CA SER A 17 7.93 9.15 -9.16
C SER A 17 8.76 7.98 -8.64
N ALA A 18 9.48 8.19 -7.54
CA ALA A 18 10.35 7.17 -6.94
C ALA A 18 9.96 6.97 -5.48
N VAL A 19 9.84 5.71 -5.08
CA VAL A 19 9.50 5.29 -3.72
C VAL A 19 10.52 4.27 -3.22
N LYS A 20 10.69 4.19 -1.90
CA LYS A 20 11.58 3.18 -1.31
C LYS A 20 10.95 1.79 -1.45
N ALA A 21 11.78 0.79 -1.70
CA ALA A 21 11.34 -0.60 -1.69
C ALA A 21 10.85 -1.01 -0.29
N PRO A 22 9.77 -1.81 -0.19
CA PRO A 22 9.27 -2.29 1.10
C PRO A 22 10.24 -3.30 1.73
N GLY A 23 10.38 -3.25 3.04
CA GLY A 23 11.19 -4.20 3.81
C GLY A 23 12.71 -4.06 3.62
N PHE A 24 13.44 -5.05 4.13
CA PHE A 24 14.90 -5.10 4.14
C PHE A 24 15.41 -6.53 3.91
N GLY A 25 16.68 -6.67 3.53
CA GLY A 25 17.32 -7.97 3.27
C GLY A 25 16.58 -8.81 2.21
N ASP A 26 16.53 -10.11 2.42
CA ASP A 26 15.89 -11.06 1.49
C ASP A 26 14.39 -10.83 1.34
N ARG A 27 13.74 -10.31 2.38
CA ARG A 27 12.32 -9.95 2.34
C ARG A 27 12.05 -8.84 1.33
N ARG A 28 12.98 -7.89 1.17
CA ARG A 28 12.87 -6.84 0.14
C ARG A 28 12.82 -7.46 -1.25
N LYS A 29 13.71 -8.41 -1.55
CA LYS A 29 13.74 -9.09 -2.85
C LYS A 29 12.44 -9.87 -3.10
N ALA A 30 11.99 -10.62 -2.10
CA ALA A 30 10.75 -11.38 -2.19
C ALA A 30 9.52 -10.49 -2.43
N MET A 31 9.43 -9.35 -1.74
CA MET A 31 8.33 -8.39 -1.92
C MET A 31 8.41 -7.65 -3.26
N LEU A 32 9.61 -7.32 -3.74
CA LEU A 32 9.78 -6.73 -5.07
C LEU A 32 9.40 -7.73 -6.17
N GLN A 33 9.73 -9.02 -5.99
CA GLN A 33 9.27 -10.08 -6.89
C GLN A 33 7.75 -10.20 -6.89
N ASP A 34 7.09 -10.07 -5.73
CA ASP A 34 5.63 -10.08 -5.65
C ASP A 34 5.02 -8.92 -6.45
N ILE A 35 5.60 -7.73 -6.37
CA ILE A 35 5.16 -6.55 -7.13
C ILE A 35 5.41 -6.76 -8.63
N ALA A 36 6.55 -7.33 -9.01
CA ALA A 36 6.89 -7.63 -10.39
C ALA A 36 5.86 -8.60 -11.00
N ILE A 37 5.53 -9.69 -10.31
CA ILE A 37 4.51 -10.65 -10.73
C ILE A 37 3.12 -10.00 -10.83
N LEU A 38 2.75 -9.15 -9.87
CA LEU A 38 1.46 -8.45 -9.86
C LEU A 38 1.32 -7.46 -11.02
N THR A 39 2.42 -6.84 -11.44
CA THR A 39 2.44 -5.84 -12.51
C THR A 39 2.84 -6.41 -13.88
N GLY A 40 3.26 -7.68 -13.92
CA GLY A 40 3.72 -8.34 -15.15
C GLY A 40 5.14 -7.95 -15.58
N GLY A 41 5.94 -7.37 -14.68
CA GLY A 41 7.34 -7.02 -14.94
C GLY A 41 8.34 -8.04 -14.40
N SER A 42 9.62 -7.75 -14.61
CA SER A 42 10.77 -8.54 -14.14
C SER A 42 11.55 -7.77 -13.07
N LEU A 43 12.00 -8.47 -12.02
CA LEU A 43 12.87 -7.87 -11.01
C LEU A 43 14.30 -7.77 -11.55
N ILE A 44 14.74 -6.54 -11.83
CA ILE A 44 16.12 -6.26 -12.23
C ILE A 44 17.00 -6.26 -10.98
N SER A 45 17.91 -7.23 -10.89
CA SER A 45 18.86 -7.39 -9.79
C SER A 45 20.26 -7.64 -10.34
N GLU A 46 21.26 -7.00 -9.73
CA GLU A 46 22.68 -7.22 -10.06
C GLU A 46 23.10 -8.68 -9.80
N GLU A 47 22.47 -9.35 -8.83
CA GLU A 47 22.72 -10.78 -8.54
C GLU A 47 22.28 -11.71 -9.67
N LEU A 48 21.34 -11.26 -10.50
CA LEU A 48 20.87 -11.99 -11.68
C LEU A 48 21.61 -11.56 -12.96
N ALA A 49 22.71 -10.81 -12.82
CA ALA A 49 23.48 -10.22 -13.91
C ALA A 49 22.63 -9.37 -14.87
N MET A 50 21.55 -8.76 -14.37
CA MET A 50 20.72 -7.85 -15.13
C MET A 50 21.17 -6.40 -14.91
N GLU A 51 21.38 -5.67 -16.00
CA GLU A 51 21.80 -4.27 -15.98
C GLU A 51 20.63 -3.36 -16.39
N LEU A 52 20.48 -2.23 -15.69
CA LEU A 52 19.44 -1.24 -16.02
C LEU A 52 19.60 -0.68 -17.45
N GLU A 53 20.82 -0.57 -17.96
CA GLU A 53 21.11 -0.05 -19.30
C GLU A 53 20.57 -0.96 -20.43
N LYS A 54 20.50 -2.27 -20.16
CA LYS A 54 20.00 -3.28 -21.11
C LYS A 54 18.51 -3.60 -20.92
N SER A 55 17.86 -2.98 -19.94
CA SER A 55 16.45 -3.24 -19.67
C SER A 55 15.56 -2.69 -20.78
N SER A 56 14.58 -3.50 -21.16
CA SER A 56 13.60 -3.20 -22.19
C SER A 56 12.27 -2.75 -21.58
N LEU A 57 11.34 -2.27 -22.42
CA LEU A 57 9.99 -1.94 -21.97
C LEU A 57 9.20 -3.18 -21.50
N GLU A 58 9.59 -4.37 -21.95
CA GLU A 58 8.95 -5.63 -21.56
C GLU A 58 9.33 -6.06 -20.14
N ASP A 59 10.48 -5.61 -19.64
CA ASP A 59 10.93 -5.87 -18.27
C ASP A 59 10.17 -5.00 -17.25
N LEU A 60 9.55 -3.91 -17.69
CA LEU A 60 8.84 -2.96 -16.84
C LEU A 60 7.40 -3.40 -16.60
N GLY A 61 7.02 -3.53 -15.34
CA GLY A 61 5.65 -3.82 -14.94
C GLY A 61 4.69 -2.68 -15.27
N GLN A 62 3.43 -3.01 -15.52
CA GLN A 62 2.36 -2.06 -15.81
C GLN A 62 1.20 -2.17 -14.80
N ALA A 63 0.59 -1.03 -14.51
CA ALA A 63 -0.63 -0.93 -13.71
C ALA A 63 -1.49 0.22 -14.20
N LYS A 64 -2.81 0.09 -14.03
CA LYS A 64 -3.76 1.11 -14.50
C LYS A 64 -3.67 2.43 -13.74
N ARG A 65 -3.42 2.35 -12.43
CA ARG A 65 -3.28 3.54 -11.58
C ARG A 65 -2.39 3.23 -10.39
N VAL A 66 -1.51 4.16 -10.07
CA VAL A 66 -0.70 4.12 -8.85
C VAL A 66 -0.95 5.40 -8.06
N VAL A 67 -1.20 5.26 -6.76
CA VAL A 67 -1.42 6.37 -5.83
C VAL A 67 -0.33 6.32 -4.77
N ILE A 68 0.43 7.41 -4.64
CA ILE A 68 1.54 7.54 -3.71
C ILE A 68 1.19 8.67 -2.74
N SER A 69 1.22 8.36 -1.45
CA SER A 69 1.12 9.33 -0.35
C SER A 69 2.48 9.41 0.36
N LYS A 70 2.57 10.23 1.42
CA LYS A 70 3.81 10.37 2.20
C LYS A 70 4.35 9.02 2.70
N ASP A 71 3.45 8.19 3.21
CA ASP A 71 3.82 6.95 3.92
C ASP A 71 3.32 5.68 3.22
N THR A 72 2.46 5.80 2.19
CA THR A 72 1.81 4.65 1.54
C THR A 72 1.91 4.70 0.02
N THR A 73 2.02 3.54 -0.62
CA THR A 73 1.97 3.38 -2.08
C THR A 73 0.97 2.28 -2.42
N THR A 74 0.00 2.61 -3.26
CA THR A 74 -1.07 1.69 -3.68
C THR A 74 -1.02 1.51 -5.19
N ILE A 75 -0.84 0.27 -5.64
CA ILE A 75 -0.88 -0.13 -7.05
C ILE A 75 -2.27 -0.72 -7.32
N ILE A 76 -2.98 -0.15 -8.28
CA ILE A 76 -4.36 -0.52 -8.61
C ILE A 76 -4.39 -1.14 -10.01
N ASP A 77 -4.95 -2.35 -10.09
CA ASP A 77 -5.19 -3.07 -11.35
C ASP A 77 -3.89 -3.27 -12.14
N GLY A 78 -3.00 -4.10 -11.59
CA GLY A 78 -1.74 -4.50 -12.22
C GLY A 78 -1.97 -5.46 -13.40
N ASN A 79 -1.13 -5.35 -14.44
CA ASN A 79 -1.27 -6.14 -15.68
C ASN A 79 -0.63 -7.53 -15.59
N GLY A 80 -0.43 -8.06 -14.39
CA GLY A 80 0.14 -9.39 -14.17
C GLY A 80 -0.79 -10.52 -14.61
N ASP A 81 -0.22 -11.61 -15.12
CA ASP A 81 -0.99 -12.80 -15.47
C ASP A 81 -1.62 -13.46 -14.23
N LYS A 82 -2.91 -13.75 -14.30
CA LYS A 82 -3.68 -14.35 -13.21
C LYS A 82 -3.12 -15.71 -12.80
N ARG A 83 -2.54 -16.47 -13.73
CA ARG A 83 -1.93 -17.77 -13.40
C ARG A 83 -0.65 -17.58 -12.59
N SER A 84 0.22 -16.67 -13.01
CA SER A 84 1.44 -16.32 -12.27
C SER A 84 1.14 -15.81 -10.86
N ILE A 85 0.13 -14.95 -10.70
CA ILE A 85 -0.30 -14.45 -9.38
C ILE A 85 -0.82 -15.61 -8.50
N LYS A 86 -1.67 -16.49 -9.04
CA LYS A 86 -2.17 -17.67 -8.30
C LYS A 86 -1.04 -18.61 -7.89
N ASN A 87 -0.08 -18.86 -8.79
CA ASN A 87 1.09 -19.68 -8.47
C ASN A 87 1.89 -19.06 -7.34
N ARG A 88 2.09 -17.74 -7.36
CA ARG A 88 2.80 -17.01 -6.30
C ARG A 88 2.07 -17.09 -4.95
N ILE A 89 0.74 -16.95 -4.96
CA ILE A 89 -0.10 -17.12 -3.77
C ILE A 89 0.07 -18.53 -3.19
N ASN A 90 0.08 -19.56 -4.03
CA ASN A 90 0.25 -20.94 -3.58
C ASN A 90 1.65 -21.22 -3.03
N GLN A 91 2.70 -20.66 -3.63
CA GLN A 91 4.06 -20.72 -3.09
C GLN A 91 4.13 -20.14 -1.68
N ILE A 92 3.60 -18.93 -1.47
CA ILE A 92 3.60 -18.30 -0.14
C ILE A 92 2.79 -19.11 0.87
N ARG A 93 1.66 -19.72 0.46
CA ARG A 93 0.89 -20.61 1.34
C ARG A 93 1.68 -21.84 1.77
N GLN A 94 2.48 -22.41 0.88
CA GLN A 94 3.36 -23.52 1.21
C GLN A 94 4.49 -23.08 2.15
N GLU A 95 5.12 -21.93 1.87
CA GLU A 95 6.14 -21.32 2.74
C GLU A 95 5.59 -21.10 4.17
N ILE A 96 4.32 -20.70 4.32
CA ILE A 96 3.67 -20.53 5.63
C ILE A 96 3.56 -21.85 6.39
N HIS A 97 3.26 -22.96 5.70
CA HIS A 97 3.13 -24.27 6.31
C HIS A 97 4.50 -24.83 6.75
N GLU A 98 5.54 -24.57 5.96
CA GLU A 98 6.92 -25.00 6.25
C GLU A 98 7.62 -24.10 7.28
N ALA A 99 7.15 -22.87 7.48
CA ALA A 99 7.71 -21.95 8.45
C ALA A 99 7.57 -22.49 9.88
N THR A 100 8.69 -22.54 10.60
CA THR A 100 8.75 -22.99 12.00
C THR A 100 8.61 -21.86 13.00
N SER A 101 8.87 -20.61 12.57
CA SER A 101 8.81 -19.41 13.39
C SER A 101 7.49 -18.67 13.21
N ASP A 102 6.84 -18.30 14.31
CA ASP A 102 5.60 -17.51 14.28
C ASP A 102 5.80 -16.12 13.66
N TYR A 103 6.98 -15.53 13.84
CA TYR A 103 7.35 -14.27 13.21
C TYR A 103 7.39 -14.37 11.68
N ASP A 104 7.87 -15.49 11.13
CA ASP A 104 7.90 -15.69 9.69
C ASP A 104 6.50 -15.99 9.14
N LYS A 105 5.70 -16.77 9.87
CA LYS A 105 4.29 -17.00 9.52
C LYS A 105 3.51 -15.70 9.45
N GLU A 106 3.63 -14.82 10.45
CA GLU A 106 2.96 -13.52 10.45
C GLU A 106 3.32 -12.69 9.22
N LYS A 107 4.63 -12.61 8.91
CA LYS A 107 5.12 -11.78 7.79
C LYS A 107 4.78 -12.37 6.42
N LEU A 108 4.72 -13.69 6.29
CA LEU A 108 4.22 -14.34 5.08
C LEU A 108 2.71 -14.15 4.92
N ASN A 109 1.95 -14.19 6.02
CA ASN A 109 0.52 -13.88 6.00
C ASN A 109 0.23 -12.43 5.57
N GLU A 110 1.03 -11.46 6.02
CA GLU A 110 0.93 -10.06 5.55
C GLU A 110 1.13 -9.95 4.03
N ARG A 111 2.12 -10.67 3.48
CA ARG A 111 2.38 -10.70 2.03
C ARG A 111 1.23 -11.36 1.27
N LEU A 112 0.78 -12.52 1.76
CA LEU A 112 -0.35 -13.25 1.19
C LEU A 112 -1.62 -12.39 1.16
N ALA A 113 -1.90 -11.67 2.24
CA ALA A 113 -3.06 -10.77 2.34
C ALA A 113 -2.99 -9.65 1.29
N LYS A 114 -1.80 -9.06 1.07
CA LYS A 114 -1.62 -8.01 0.04
C LYS A 114 -1.80 -8.53 -1.38
N LEU A 115 -1.36 -9.76 -1.67
CA LEU A 115 -1.52 -10.36 -3.01
C LEU A 115 -2.94 -10.89 -3.27
N SER A 116 -3.61 -11.43 -2.24
CA SER A 116 -4.94 -12.03 -2.39
C SER A 116 -6.10 -11.06 -2.16
N GLY A 117 -5.93 -10.05 -1.30
CA GLY A 117 -6.96 -9.08 -0.95
C GLY A 117 -7.29 -8.09 -2.06
N GLY A 118 -6.35 -7.86 -2.99
CA GLY A 118 -6.54 -6.95 -4.12
C GLY A 118 -6.87 -5.51 -3.69
N VAL A 119 -7.44 -4.74 -4.62
CA VAL A 119 -7.85 -3.36 -4.37
C VAL A 119 -9.29 -3.15 -4.85
N ALA A 120 -10.18 -2.79 -3.94
CA ALA A 120 -11.54 -2.38 -4.29
C ALA A 120 -11.56 -0.94 -4.80
N VAL A 121 -12.17 -0.72 -5.97
CA VAL A 121 -12.28 0.61 -6.60
C VAL A 121 -13.74 1.04 -6.59
N LEU A 122 -14.04 2.11 -5.83
CA LEU A 122 -15.35 2.74 -5.81
C LEU A 122 -15.43 3.84 -6.88
N LYS A 123 -16.38 3.71 -7.81
CA LYS A 123 -16.67 4.72 -8.83
C LYS A 123 -17.92 5.50 -8.43
N VAL A 124 -17.75 6.77 -8.09
CA VAL A 124 -18.84 7.64 -7.63
C VAL A 124 -19.50 8.33 -8.83
N GLY A 125 -20.78 8.03 -9.07
CA GLY A 125 -21.59 8.70 -10.09
C GLY A 125 -22.38 9.88 -9.55
N ALA A 126 -22.56 10.91 -10.38
CA ALA A 126 -23.37 12.11 -10.14
C ALA A 126 -23.92 12.67 -11.46
N ALA A 127 -24.89 13.60 -11.39
CA ALA A 127 -25.53 14.18 -12.57
C ALA A 127 -24.69 15.29 -13.22
N THR A 128 -23.93 16.04 -12.43
CA THR A 128 -22.99 17.07 -12.91
C THR A 128 -21.56 16.85 -12.41
N GLU A 129 -20.57 17.46 -13.07
CA GLU A 129 -19.16 17.34 -12.65
C GLU A 129 -18.91 17.91 -11.25
N VAL A 130 -19.60 19.01 -10.91
CA VAL A 130 -19.46 19.68 -9.61
C VAL A 130 -19.97 18.76 -8.50
N GLU A 131 -21.16 18.18 -8.67
CA GLU A 131 -21.73 17.19 -7.73
C GLU A 131 -20.86 15.94 -7.63
N MET A 132 -20.25 15.50 -8.73
CA MET A 132 -19.35 14.35 -8.72
C MET A 132 -18.15 14.59 -7.80
N LYS A 133 -17.53 15.77 -7.89
CA LYS A 133 -16.39 16.15 -7.04
C LYS A 133 -16.79 16.26 -5.58
N GLU A 134 -17.94 16.88 -5.29
CA GLU A 134 -18.46 17.02 -3.93
C GLU A 134 -18.81 15.66 -3.31
N LYS A 135 -19.54 14.81 -4.04
CA LYS A 135 -19.91 13.47 -3.57
C LYS A 135 -18.69 12.56 -3.43
N LYS A 136 -17.72 12.68 -4.32
CA LYS A 136 -16.45 11.97 -4.21
C LYS A 136 -15.71 12.37 -2.93
N ALA A 137 -15.59 13.66 -2.64
CA ALA A 137 -14.95 14.14 -1.42
C ALA A 137 -15.67 13.60 -0.16
N ARG A 138 -17.00 13.66 -0.12
CA ARG A 138 -17.79 13.06 0.99
C ARG A 138 -17.57 11.57 1.17
N VAL A 139 -17.45 10.81 0.06
CA VAL A 139 -17.17 9.36 0.12
C VAL A 139 -15.75 9.10 0.61
N GLU A 140 -14.77 9.90 0.18
CA GLU A 140 -13.40 9.81 0.67
C GLU A 140 -13.34 10.09 2.18
N ASP A 141 -14.00 11.13 2.67
CA ASP A 141 -14.05 11.44 4.11
C ASP A 141 -14.73 10.32 4.91
N ALA A 142 -15.87 9.81 4.42
CA ALA A 142 -16.58 8.71 5.05
C ALA A 142 -15.74 7.42 5.08
N LEU A 143 -14.97 7.13 4.03
CA LEU A 143 -14.08 5.97 3.99
C LEU A 143 -12.97 6.08 5.05
N HIS A 144 -12.36 7.25 5.22
CA HIS A 144 -11.33 7.43 6.25
C HIS A 144 -11.92 7.33 7.67
N ALA A 145 -13.08 7.95 7.90
CA ALA A 145 -13.76 7.90 9.20
C ALA A 145 -14.18 6.47 9.59
N THR A 146 -14.75 5.72 8.64
CA THR A 146 -15.17 4.33 8.88
C THR A 146 -13.99 3.39 9.10
N ARG A 147 -12.86 3.59 8.40
CA ARG A 147 -11.63 2.82 8.67
C ARG A 147 -11.11 3.05 10.08
N ALA A 148 -10.96 4.31 10.50
CA ALA A 148 -10.52 4.64 11.85
C ALA A 148 -11.46 4.04 12.92
N ALA A 149 -12.77 4.12 12.69
CA ALA A 149 -13.78 3.53 13.57
C ALA A 149 -13.71 2.00 13.68
N VAL A 150 -13.29 1.30 12.61
CA VAL A 150 -13.13 -0.16 12.61
C VAL A 150 -11.81 -0.56 13.30
N GLU A 151 -10.76 0.23 13.15
CA GLU A 151 -9.44 -0.05 13.73
C GLU A 151 -9.40 0.15 15.25
N GLU A 152 -9.94 1.28 15.74
CA GLU A 152 -9.85 1.66 17.17
C GLU A 152 -11.20 1.62 17.91
N GLY A 153 -12.30 1.38 17.20
CA GLY A 153 -13.65 1.43 17.75
C GLY A 153 -14.27 2.82 17.70
N VAL A 154 -15.42 2.98 18.38
CA VAL A 154 -16.20 4.22 18.37
C VAL A 154 -16.53 4.69 19.80
N VAL A 155 -16.60 6.01 19.97
CA VAL A 155 -17.00 6.66 21.22
C VAL A 155 -18.11 7.69 20.96
N PRO A 156 -18.88 8.10 21.98
CA PRO A 156 -19.88 9.17 21.82
C PRO A 156 -19.25 10.46 21.30
N GLY A 157 -19.81 10.99 20.21
CA GLY A 157 -19.35 12.23 19.57
C GLY A 157 -19.71 13.50 20.35
N GLY A 158 -19.63 14.65 19.68
CA GLY A 158 -19.97 15.96 20.26
C GLY A 158 -19.07 16.39 21.42
N GLY A 159 -17.85 15.83 21.52
CA GLY A 159 -16.92 16.10 22.63
C GLY A 159 -17.29 15.41 23.95
N VAL A 160 -18.40 14.67 24.03
CA VAL A 160 -18.87 14.02 25.27
C VAL A 160 -17.86 12.99 25.80
N ALA A 161 -17.17 12.28 24.90
CA ALA A 161 -16.10 11.36 25.28
C ALA A 161 -15.01 12.05 26.11
N LEU A 162 -14.57 13.25 25.70
CA LEU A 162 -13.53 14.01 26.41
C LEU A 162 -14.00 14.47 27.79
N VAL A 163 -15.23 14.94 27.91
CA VAL A 163 -15.82 15.36 29.20
C VAL A 163 -15.86 14.20 30.18
N ARG A 164 -16.32 13.02 29.74
CA ARG A 164 -16.38 11.82 30.58
C ARG A 164 -15.01 11.30 30.99
N VAL A 165 -14.01 11.39 30.10
CA VAL A 165 -12.63 11.03 30.44
C VAL A 165 -12.07 12.00 31.47
N ALA A 166 -12.26 13.31 31.28
CA ALA A 166 -11.81 14.35 32.20
C ALA A 166 -12.36 14.17 33.62
N GLU A 167 -13.65 13.83 33.75
CA GLU A 167 -14.27 13.53 35.04
C GLU A 167 -13.60 12.34 35.75
N LYS A 168 -13.30 11.26 35.02
CA LYS A 168 -12.67 10.06 35.59
C LYS A 168 -11.22 10.27 36.03
N ILE A 169 -10.47 11.13 35.36
CA ILE A 169 -9.07 11.41 35.69
C ILE A 169 -8.90 12.55 36.70
N SER A 170 -9.98 13.23 37.10
CA SER A 170 -9.95 14.35 38.07
C SER A 170 -9.34 14.00 39.43
N ARG A 171 -9.30 12.72 39.79
CA ARG A 171 -8.74 12.20 41.04
C ARG A 171 -7.39 11.50 40.85
N LEU A 172 -6.83 11.55 39.64
CA LEU A 172 -5.54 10.95 39.33
C LEU A 172 -4.45 11.94 39.70
N ASN A 173 -3.63 11.61 40.71
CA ASN A 173 -2.43 12.38 41.02
C ASN A 173 -1.28 11.88 40.12
N GLY A 174 -0.51 12.82 39.54
CA GLY A 174 0.64 12.48 38.72
C GLY A 174 1.78 11.89 39.56
N GLN A 175 2.56 10.96 38.98
CA GLN A 175 3.73 10.35 39.65
C GLN A 175 4.90 11.30 39.93
N ASN A 176 4.77 12.58 39.57
CA ASN A 176 5.82 13.60 39.73
C ASN A 176 5.63 14.51 40.95
N GLU A 177 4.69 14.18 41.85
CA GLU A 177 4.58 14.74 43.20
C GLU A 177 4.73 13.64 44.26
#